data_AF-A0A2V6QUB9-F1
#
_entry.id   AF-A0A2V6QUB9-F1
#
_cell.length_a   1.000
_cell.length_b   1.000
_cell.length_c   1.000
_cell.angle_alpha   90.00
_cell.angle_beta   90.00
_cell.angle_gamma   90.00
#
_symmetry.space_group_name_H-M   'P 1'
#
loop_
_entity.id
_entity.type
_entity.pdbx_description
1 polymer ?
#
loop_
_entity_poly.entity_id
_entity_poly.type
_entity_poly.pdbx_seq_one_letter_code
_entity_poly.pdbx_strand_id
1 'polypeptide(L)' 'MARAPLVLREKFTDGRGDIVDLAIWKVATAPKGHHRHVEGFEQPYAFSDVTRLIADFMADVKQTTERRDA' A
#
# COMPACT_ATOMS: atom_id res chain seq x y z
N MET A 1 3.56 -9.99 21.16
CA MET A 1 4.09 -8.97 20.22
C MET A 1 3.14 -7.78 20.22
N ALA A 2 3.64 -6.56 20.40
CA ALA A 2 2.82 -5.36 20.31
C ALA A 2 2.41 -5.13 18.84
N ARG A 3 1.13 -4.83 18.59
CA ARG A 3 0.67 -4.45 17.24
C ARG A 3 1.25 -3.08 16.87
N ALA A 4 1.58 -2.88 15.59
CA ALA A 4 1.98 -1.57 15.10
C ALA A 4 0.81 -0.58 15.20
N PRO A 5 1.02 0.64 15.74
CA PRO A 5 -0.02 1.67 15.78
C PRO A 5 -0.47 2.07 14.37
N LEU A 6 -1.79 2.17 14.17
CA LEU A 6 -2.41 2.69 12.95
C LEU A 6 -2.21 4.20 12.89
N VAL A 7 -1.70 4.70 11.76
CA VAL A 7 -1.45 6.13 11.51
C VAL A 7 -2.59 6.70 10.67
N LEU A 8 -3.00 5.98 9.62
CA LEU A 8 -4.06 6.39 8.70
C LEU A 8 -4.84 5.16 8.26
N ARG A 9 -6.15 5.31 8.13
CA ARG A 9 -6.97 4.38 7.35
C ARG A 9 -8.01 5.15 6.57
N GLU A 10 -7.99 5.00 5.26
CA GLU A 10 -8.95 5.61 4.34
C GLU A 10 -9.60 4.52 3.52
N LYS A 11 -10.92 4.44 3.60
CA LYS A 11 -11.71 3.56 2.75
C LYS A 11 -12.53 4.42 1.80
N PHE A 12 -12.43 4.13 0.52
CA PHE A 12 -13.22 4.81 -0.51
C PHE A 12 -13.62 3.83 -1.60
N THR A 13 -14.60 4.26 -2.40
CA THR A 13 -15.01 3.57 -3.62
C THR A 13 -14.44 4.33 -4.80
N ASP A 14 -13.78 3.65 -5.72
CA ASP A 14 -13.22 4.29 -6.90
C ASP A 14 -14.28 4.53 -8.00
N GLY A 15 -13.86 5.09 -9.14
CA GLY A 15 -14.75 5.40 -10.26
C GLY A 15 -15.38 4.17 -10.94
N ARG A 16 -14.90 2.95 -10.65
CA ARG A 16 -15.45 1.69 -11.16
C ARG A 16 -16.42 1.03 -10.19
N GLY A 17 -16.46 1.48 -8.94
CA GLY A 17 -17.25 0.86 -7.89
C GLY A 17 -16.46 -0.10 -7.01
N ASP A 18 -15.14 -0.21 -7.22
CA ASP A 18 -14.28 -1.06 -6.40
C ASP A 18 -14.00 -0.41 -5.05
N ILE A 19 -13.93 -1.24 -4.00
CA ILE A 19 -13.60 -0.78 -2.65
C ILE A 19 -12.09 -0.80 -2.48
N VAL A 20 -11.52 0.37 -2.20
CA VAL A 20 -10.13 0.53 -1.80
C VAL A 20 -10.06 0.83 -0.31
N ASP A 21 -9.22 0.11 0.42
CA ASP A 21 -8.94 0.31 1.84
C ASP A 21 -7.43 0.53 2.02
N LEU A 22 -7.03 1.79 2.16
CA LEU A 22 -5.66 2.19 2.42
C LEU A 22 -5.44 2.22 3.93
N ALA A 23 -4.50 1.43 4.44
CA ALA A 23 -4.12 1.45 5.84
C ALA A 23 -2.60 1.64 6.00
N ILE A 24 -2.21 2.63 6.80
CA ILE A 24 -0.81 2.96 7.09
C ILE A 24 -0.56 2.72 8.57
N TRP A 25 0.44 1.88 8.88
CA TRP A 25 0.88 1.61 10.24
C TRP A 25 2.32 2.09 10.45
N LYS A 26 2.61 2.62 11.64
CA LYS A 26 3.97 2.96 12.05
C LYS A 26 4.61 1.77 12.74
N VAL A 27 5.59 1.15 12.09
CA VAL A 27 6.35 0.03 12.66
C VAL A 27 7.60 0.58 13.36
N ALA A 28 7.86 0.16 14.60
CA ALA A 28 8.93 0.70 15.44
C ALA A 28 10.34 0.41 14.87
N THR A 29 10.54 -0.78 14.32
CA THR A 29 11.76 -1.19 13.62
C THR A 29 11.38 -2.18 12.52
N ALA A 30 11.85 -1.96 11.29
CA ALA A 30 11.65 -2.88 10.17
C ALA A 30 12.93 -3.73 10.00
N PRO A 31 13.00 -4.95 10.54
CA PRO A 31 14.20 -5.78 10.46
C PRO A 31 14.56 -6.24 9.03
N LYS A 32 13.68 -6.03 8.04
CA LYS A 32 13.82 -6.50 6.65
C LYS A 32 14.03 -5.38 5.60
N GLY A 33 14.24 -4.13 6.04
CA GLY A 33 14.25 -2.99 5.13
C GLY A 33 12.87 -2.69 4.54
N HIS A 34 12.80 -1.64 3.71
CA HIS A 34 11.56 -1.18 3.08
C HIS A 34 11.21 -2.04 1.85
N HIS A 35 9.97 -2.50 1.77
CA HIS A 35 9.49 -3.36 0.68
C HIS A 35 7.99 -3.12 0.42
N ARG A 36 7.53 -3.52 -0.77
CA ARG A 36 6.11 -3.50 -1.17
C ARG A 36 5.66 -4.91 -1.58
N HIS A 37 4.37 -5.17 -1.43
CA HIS A 37 3.71 -6.42 -1.83
C HIS A 37 2.69 -6.12 -2.91
N VAL A 38 2.86 -6.71 -4.10
CA VAL A 38 1.91 -6.60 -5.22
C VAL A 38 1.53 -8.01 -5.65
N GLU A 39 0.24 -8.36 -5.53
CA GLU A 39 -0.28 -9.71 -5.83
C GLU A 39 0.49 -10.87 -5.18
N GLY A 40 0.96 -10.67 -3.95
CA GLY A 40 1.73 -11.68 -3.21
C GLY A 40 3.21 -11.73 -3.55
N PHE A 41 3.70 -10.89 -4.47
CA PHE A 41 5.13 -10.74 -4.75
C PHE A 41 5.73 -9.61 -3.91
N GLU A 42 6.74 -9.95 -3.11
CA GLU A 42 7.54 -9.00 -2.34
C GLU A 42 8.64 -8.38 -3.22
N GLN A 43 8.78 -7.07 -3.20
CA GLN A 43 9.81 -6.33 -3.94
C GLN A 43 10.45 -5.27 -3.05
N PRO A 44 11.77 -5.01 -3.18
CA PRO A 44 12.41 -3.88 -2.52
C PRO A 44 11.71 -2.56 -2.86
N TYR A 45 11.50 -1.71 -1.87
CA TYR A 45 10.88 -0.39 -2.05
C TYR A 45 11.74 0.66 -1.38
N ALA A 46 12.32 1.58 -2.14
CA ALA A 46 13.11 2.66 -1.57
C ALA A 46 12.18 3.75 -1.02
N PHE A 47 11.86 3.67 0.28
CA PHE A 47 11.08 4.72 0.94
C PHE A 47 11.80 6.06 0.83
N SER A 48 11.06 7.08 0.45
CA SER A 48 11.53 8.46 0.32
C SER A 48 10.74 9.38 1.24
N ASP A 49 9.45 9.52 0.96
CA ASP A 49 8.51 10.27 1.79
C ASP A 49 7.10 9.66 1.74
N VAL A 50 6.21 10.15 2.61
CA VAL A 50 4.83 9.65 2.73
C VAL A 50 3.99 9.96 1.49
N THR A 51 4.20 11.11 0.86
CA THR A 51 3.44 11.51 -0.34
C THR A 51 3.72 10.57 -1.50
N ARG A 52 5.00 10.23 -1.72
CA ARG A 52 5.42 9.28 -2.74
C ARG A 52 4.98 7.86 -2.44
N LEU A 53 5.03 7.45 -1.18
CA LEU A 53 4.49 6.15 -0.74
C LEU A 53 3.01 5.99 -1.13
N ILE A 54 2.18 7.00 -0.85
CA ILE A 54 0.75 6.97 -1.18
C ILE A 54 0.55 6.93 -2.70
N ALA A 55 1.28 7.77 -3.45
CA ALA A 55 1.17 7.82 -4.91
C ALA A 55 1.54 6.48 -5.57
N ASP A 56 2.67 5.89 -5.15
CA ASP A 56 3.14 4.61 -5.69
C ASP A 56 2.16 3.46 -5.35
N PHE A 57 1.64 3.43 -4.12
CA PHE A 57 0.63 2.44 -3.72
C PHE A 57 -0.63 2.53 -4.57
N MET A 58 -1.14 3.75 -4.79
CA MET A 58 -2.32 3.98 -5.62
C MET A 58 -2.10 3.55 -7.08
N ALA A 59 -0.88 3.76 -7.60
CA ALA A 59 -0.52 3.30 -8.94
C ALA A 59 -0.46 1.76 -9.04
N ASP A 60 0.04 1.08 -8.01
CA ASP A 60 0.09 -0.39 -7.94
C ASP A 60 -1.33 -0.99 -7.86
N VAL A 61 -2.23 -0.41 -7.06
CA VAL A 61 -3.64 -0.81 -7.00
C VAL A 61 -4.30 -0.65 -8.36
N LYS A 62 -4.16 0.53 -8.99
CA LYS A 62 -4.74 0.80 -10.31
C LYS A 62 -4.28 -0.20 -11.37
N GLN A 63 -2.97 -0.47 -11.46
CA GLN A 63 -2.42 -1.43 -12.42
C GLN A 63 -2.91 -2.85 -12.16
N THR A 64 -3.07 -3.23 -10.89
CA THR A 64 -3.56 -4.56 -10.51
C THR A 64 -5.03 -4.74 -10.89
N THR A 65 -5.85 -3.72 -10.68
CA THR A 65 -7.26 -3.73 -11.12
C THR A 65 -7.36 -3.78 -12.64
N GLU A 66 -6.63 -2.91 -13.37
CA GLU A 66 -6.68 -2.88 -14.84
C GLU A 66 -6.26 -4.20 -15.50
N ARG A 67 -5.30 -4.90 -14.93
CA ARG A 67 -4.83 -6.19 -15.45
C ARG A 67 -5.80 -7.35 -15.21
N ARG A 68 -6.71 -7.23 -14.24
CA ARG A 68 -7.79 -8.21 -14.04
C ARG A 68 -8.92 -8.07 -15.07
N ASP A 69 -9.04 -6.88 -15.67
CA ASP A 69 -10.08 -6.56 -16.65
C ASP A 69 -9.62 -6.77 -18.12
N ALA A 70 -8.35 -7.12 -18.33
CA ALA A 70 -7.73 -7.37 -19.64
C ALA A 70 -7.70 -8.86 -20.00
#